data_AF-A0A852TT86-F1
#
_entry.id   AF-A0A852TT86-F1
#
_cell.length_a   1.000
_cell.length_b   1.000
_cell.length_c   1.000
_cell.angle_alpha   90.00
_cell.angle_beta   90.00
_cell.angle_gamma   90.00
#
_symmetry.space_group_name_H-M   'P 1'
#
loop_
_entity.id
_entity.type
_entity.pdbx_description
1 polymer ?
#
loop_
_entity_poly.entity_id
_entity_poly.type
_entity_poly.pdbx_seq_one_letter_code
_entity_poly.pdbx_strand_id
1 'polypeptide(L)'
;MNDTPTIVLIVVVGVLVAVGVVLLLERSLTRVLLGVVLMGNGINLMILSTGGAAGGPPLLGLTDEAEMSDPLPQAMILTAIVITLGITAFLLAMAHRSWQLQGHDEVQDDAEDRRILLGGSRAELRAQIRELRARLRREIREQRTDLHRRIEEEDRREEAERAELRARLAEADTELRDWIRENRGDDGVGDDDIARRVRDVRREREKRVEELRGQVEAYRTELRDHVRADREAEREQRRELRRRIRAEKRQLRARIRAERERLARAEDSDLLGAD
;
A
#
# COMPACT_ATOMS: atom_id res chain seq x y z
N MET A 1 72.90 19.97 -8.20
CA MET A 1 72.57 18.53 -8.28
C MET A 1 72.07 18.06 -6.93
N ASN A 2 70.82 18.37 -6.64
CA ASN A 2 69.90 17.57 -5.83
C ASN A 2 68.51 18.01 -6.27
N ASP A 3 68.24 17.78 -7.56
CA ASP A 3 67.08 18.34 -8.27
C ASP A 3 65.84 17.44 -8.10
N THR A 4 65.91 16.52 -7.14
CA THR A 4 64.88 15.54 -6.85
C THR A 4 64.25 15.88 -5.50
N PRO A 5 62.92 16.01 -5.40
CA PRO A 5 62.27 16.17 -4.11
C PRO A 5 62.76 15.07 -3.16
N THR A 6 63.21 15.48 -1.98
CA THR A 6 63.79 14.55 -1.01
C THR A 6 62.77 13.46 -0.72
N ILE A 7 63.18 12.19 -0.74
CA ILE A 7 62.28 11.05 -0.46
C ILE A 7 61.50 11.27 0.85
N VAL A 8 62.15 11.91 1.84
CA VAL A 8 61.53 12.34 3.09
C VAL A 8 60.31 13.24 2.86
N LEU A 9 60.40 14.25 2.00
CA LEU A 9 59.28 15.15 1.68
C LEU A 9 58.11 14.38 1.06
N ILE A 10 58.39 13.47 0.14
CA ILE A 10 57.35 12.63 -0.49
C ILE A 10 56.66 11.74 0.55
N VAL A 11 57.44 11.13 1.46
CA VAL A 11 56.88 10.32 2.55
C VAL A 11 56.03 11.17 3.49
N VAL A 12 56.49 12.38 3.85
CA VAL A 12 55.72 13.30 4.71
C VAL A 12 54.41 13.71 4.06
N VAL A 13 54.41 14.04 2.77
CA VAL A 13 53.19 14.32 1.99
C VAL A 13 52.26 13.12 2.01
N GLY A 14 52.78 11.92 1.73
CA GLY A 14 52.00 10.68 1.75
C GLY A 14 51.34 10.40 3.10
N VAL A 15 52.09 10.58 4.20
CA VAL A 15 51.56 10.42 5.56
C VAL A 15 50.50 11.48 5.88
N LEU A 16 50.75 12.75 5.56
CA LEU A 16 49.78 13.83 5.80
C LEU A 16 48.46 13.59 5.06
N VAL A 17 48.53 13.19 3.78
CA VAL A 17 47.35 12.87 2.99
C VAL A 17 46.66 11.61 3.50
N ALA A 18 47.40 10.55 3.84
CA ALA A 18 46.82 9.32 4.38
C ALA A 18 46.11 9.55 5.72
N VAL A 19 46.74 10.27 6.66
CA VAL A 19 46.14 10.63 7.93
C VAL A 19 44.93 11.55 7.72
N GLY A 20 45.03 12.51 6.79
CA GLY A 20 43.91 13.37 6.41
C GLY A 20 42.70 12.57 5.92
N VAL A 21 42.91 11.60 5.03
CA VAL A 21 41.86 10.71 4.52
C VAL A 21 41.26 9.84 5.63
N VAL A 22 42.08 9.27 6.50
CA VAL A 22 41.58 8.47 7.64
C VAL A 22 40.70 9.33 8.56
N LEU A 23 41.11 10.56 8.86
CA LEU A 23 40.33 11.49 9.68
C LEU A 23 39.07 12.00 8.98
N LEU A 24 39.04 12.08 7.64
CA LEU A 24 37.83 12.41 6.88
C LEU A 24 36.77 11.31 6.93
N LEU A 25 37.17 10.06 7.17
CA LEU A 25 36.25 8.92 7.30
C LEU A 25 35.68 8.77 8.73
N GLU A 26 36.13 9.59 9.66
CA GLU A 26 35.63 9.60 11.03
C GLU A 26 34.25 10.26 11.13
N ARG A 27 33.49 9.88 12.17
CA ARG A 27 32.17 10.45 12.42
C ARG A 27 32.19 11.80 13.12
N SER A 28 33.23 12.12 13.88
CA SER A 28 33.32 13.40 14.60
C SER A 28 33.67 14.53 13.63
N LEU A 29 32.87 15.59 13.63
CA LEU A 29 33.07 16.76 12.77
C LEU A 29 34.39 17.49 13.07
N THR A 30 34.85 17.47 14.32
CA THR A 30 36.19 17.98 14.70
C THR A 30 37.30 17.14 14.07
N ARG A 31 37.16 15.81 14.00
CA ARG A 31 38.13 14.94 13.32
C ARG A 31 38.13 15.18 11.81
N VAL A 32 36.95 15.32 11.20
CA VAL A 32 36.81 15.69 9.78
C VAL A 32 37.50 17.03 9.50
N LEU A 33 37.30 18.05 10.35
CA LEU A 33 37.97 19.34 10.24
C LEU A 33 39.50 19.21 10.29
N LEU A 34 40.03 18.45 11.25
CA LEU A 34 41.47 18.19 11.35
C LEU A 34 41.99 17.45 10.11
N GLY A 35 41.18 16.53 9.55
CA GLY A 35 41.47 15.83 8.31
C GLY A 35 41.61 16.78 7.12
N VAL A 36 40.68 17.72 6.94
CA VAL A 36 40.75 18.76 5.90
C VAL A 36 42.00 19.62 6.04
N VAL A 37 42.33 20.05 7.27
CA VAL A 37 43.52 20.86 7.54
C VAL A 37 44.81 20.09 7.22
N LEU A 38 44.93 18.85 7.68
CA LEU A 38 46.12 18.01 7.43
C LEU A 38 46.28 17.68 5.95
N MET A 39 45.19 17.35 5.26
CA MET A 39 45.20 17.08 3.82
C MET A 39 45.57 18.34 3.03
N GLY A 40 45.03 19.50 3.40
CA GLY A 40 45.40 20.79 2.79
C GLY A 40 46.89 21.12 2.94
N ASN A 41 47.46 20.88 4.12
CA ASN A 41 48.90 21.04 4.34
C ASN A 41 49.73 20.05 3.49
N GLY A 42 49.29 18.79 3.39
CA GLY A 42 49.93 17.78 2.52
C GLY A 42 49.92 18.19 1.04
N ILE A 43 48.78 18.69 0.54
CA ILE A 43 48.66 19.19 -0.84
C ILE A 43 49.54 20.42 -1.06
N ASN A 44 49.60 21.36 -0.12
CA ASN A 44 50.48 22.53 -0.23
C ASN A 44 51.95 22.12 -0.33
N LEU A 45 52.39 21.15 0.47
CA LEU A 45 53.74 20.58 0.38
C LEU A 45 53.97 19.82 -0.94
N MET A 46 52.94 19.15 -1.46
CA MET A 46 53.01 18.49 -2.77
C MET A 46 53.19 19.50 -3.89
N ILE A 47 52.46 20.62 -3.88
CA ILE A 47 52.61 21.71 -4.85
C ILE A 47 54.01 22.32 -4.73
N LEU A 48 54.50 22.56 -3.52
CA LEU A 48 55.85 23.06 -3.29
C LEU A 48 56.91 22.12 -3.89
N SER A 49 56.70 20.81 -3.74
CA SER A 49 57.58 19.78 -4.32
C SER A 49 57.64 19.79 -5.85
N THR A 50 56.65 20.39 -6.53
CA THR A 50 56.66 20.54 -8.01
C THR A 50 57.41 21.79 -8.49
N GLY A 51 57.73 22.72 -7.59
CA GLY A 51 58.35 24.02 -7.92
C GLY A 51 59.85 24.00 -8.23
N GLY A 52 60.46 22.82 -8.37
CA GLY A 52 61.86 22.68 -8.75
C GLY A 52 62.85 22.89 -7.61
N ALA A 53 64.09 23.24 -7.97
CA ALA A 53 65.18 23.40 -7.02
C ALA A 53 64.96 24.58 -6.08
N ALA A 54 65.41 24.45 -4.83
CA ALA A 54 65.38 25.55 -3.87
C ALA A 54 66.32 26.67 -4.35
N GLY A 55 65.74 27.82 -4.70
CA GLY A 55 66.44 29.03 -5.07
C GLY A 55 66.22 30.17 -4.07
N GLY A 56 66.74 31.36 -4.38
CA GLY A 56 66.45 32.57 -3.62
C GLY A 56 64.97 33.00 -3.73
N PRO A 57 64.53 33.92 -2.86
CA PRO A 57 63.15 34.42 -2.89
C PRO A 57 62.86 35.12 -4.23
N PRO A 58 61.66 34.94 -4.82
CA PRO A 58 61.28 35.57 -6.08
C PRO A 58 60.93 37.05 -5.87
N LEU A 59 61.92 37.82 -5.47
CA LEU A 59 61.84 39.26 -5.21
C LEU A 59 62.88 39.98 -6.06
N LEU A 60 62.41 40.92 -6.88
CA LEU A 60 63.28 41.68 -7.79
C LEU A 60 64.37 42.42 -7.01
N GLY A 61 65.62 42.28 -7.46
CA GLY A 61 66.79 42.97 -6.89
C GLY A 61 67.49 42.27 -5.71
N LEU A 62 67.05 41.07 -5.31
CA LEU A 62 67.65 40.30 -4.21
C LEU A 62 68.45 39.06 -4.68
N THR A 63 68.02 38.42 -5.76
CA THR A 63 68.63 37.20 -6.31
C THR A 63 68.60 37.29 -7.83
N ASP A 64 69.60 36.76 -8.51
CA ASP A 64 69.58 36.69 -9.98
C ASP A 64 68.42 35.78 -10.44
N GLU A 65 67.77 36.14 -11.55
CA GLU A 65 66.58 35.43 -12.07
C GLU A 65 66.83 33.92 -12.30
N ALA A 66 68.07 33.54 -12.63
CA ALA A 66 68.46 32.15 -12.82
C ALA A 66 68.57 31.34 -11.52
N GLU A 67 68.68 32.02 -10.38
CA GLU A 67 68.78 31.42 -9.04
C GLU A 67 67.50 31.60 -8.20
N MET A 68 66.46 32.23 -8.76
CA MET A 68 65.17 32.40 -8.08
C MET A 68 64.35 31.11 -8.05
N SER A 69 63.63 30.89 -6.95
CA SER A 69 62.60 29.86 -6.88
C SER A 69 61.39 30.22 -7.76
N ASP A 70 60.71 29.23 -8.33
CA ASP A 70 59.53 29.45 -9.17
C ASP A 70 58.41 30.18 -8.38
N PRO A 71 57.96 31.38 -8.81
CA PRO A 71 56.91 32.13 -8.15
C PRO A 71 55.51 31.52 -8.32
N LEU A 72 55.29 30.70 -9.35
CA LEU A 72 53.96 30.17 -9.67
C LEU A 72 53.41 29.22 -8.59
N PRO A 73 54.15 28.17 -8.16
CA PRO A 73 53.72 27.33 -7.03
C PRO A 73 53.51 28.12 -5.74
N GLN A 74 54.31 29.16 -5.48
CA GLN A 74 54.20 29.98 -4.27
C GLN A 74 52.89 30.78 -4.24
N ALA A 75 52.52 31.41 -5.35
CA ALA A 75 51.24 32.12 -5.47
C ALA A 75 50.03 31.17 -5.35
N MET A 76 50.15 29.97 -5.92
CA MET A 76 49.12 28.93 -5.80
C MET A 76 48.94 28.47 -4.35
N ILE A 77 50.03 28.23 -3.62
CA ILE A 77 49.99 27.83 -2.21
C ILE A 77 49.37 28.95 -1.34
N LEU A 78 49.72 30.21 -1.56
CA LEU A 78 49.12 31.33 -0.83
C LEU A 78 47.59 31.36 -0.99
N THR A 79 47.11 31.14 -2.21
CA THR A 79 45.67 31.06 -2.51
C THR A 79 45.02 29.86 -1.83
N ALA A 80 45.67 28.69 -1.89
CA ALA A 80 45.19 27.48 -1.24
C ALA A 80 45.10 27.62 0.29
N ILE A 81 46.08 28.29 0.92
CA ILE A 81 46.07 28.59 2.36
C ILE A 81 44.86 29.43 2.75
N VAL A 82 44.57 30.50 2.01
CA VAL A 82 43.43 31.39 2.31
C VAL A 82 42.09 30.66 2.14
N ILE A 83 41.94 29.86 1.08
CA ILE A 83 40.74 29.03 0.87
C ILE A 83 40.57 28.03 2.01
N THR A 84 41.66 27.33 2.38
CA THR A 84 41.65 26.34 3.48
C THR A 84 41.28 27.02 4.80
N LEU A 85 41.79 28.22 5.08
CA LEU A 85 41.42 29.00 6.26
C LEU A 85 39.93 29.34 6.27
N GLY A 86 39.39 29.80 5.14
CA GLY A 86 37.96 30.11 5.00
C GLY A 86 37.06 28.90 5.23
N ILE A 87 37.40 27.76 4.59
CA ILE A 87 36.68 26.49 4.78
C ILE A 87 36.80 26.02 6.23
N THR A 88 37.99 26.10 6.83
CA THR A 88 38.22 25.68 8.22
C THR A 88 37.41 26.53 9.20
N ALA A 89 37.39 27.86 9.02
CA ALA A 89 36.58 28.75 9.85
C ALA A 89 35.08 28.46 9.71
N PHE A 90 34.61 28.19 8.49
CA PHE A 90 33.23 27.81 8.23
C PHE A 90 32.85 26.46 8.87
N LEU A 91 33.67 25.43 8.66
CA LEU A 91 33.48 24.11 9.28
C LEU A 91 33.53 24.19 10.80
N LEU A 92 34.43 25.00 11.37
CA LEU A 92 34.52 25.22 12.81
C LEU A 92 33.27 25.91 13.37
N ALA A 93 32.74 26.91 12.65
CA ALA A 93 31.49 27.57 13.02
C ALA A 93 30.30 26.59 12.97
N MET A 94 30.24 25.72 11.97
CA MET A 94 29.22 24.66 11.90
C MET A 94 29.40 23.62 13.00
N ALA A 95 30.62 23.20 13.31
CA ALA A 95 30.90 22.26 14.40
C ALA A 95 30.47 22.85 15.75
N HIS A 96 30.82 24.11 16.01
CA HIS A 96 30.37 24.83 17.18
C HIS A 96 28.83 24.93 17.23
N ARG A 97 28.19 25.21 16.10
CA ARG A 97 26.71 25.28 16.02
C ARG A 97 26.05 23.92 16.26
N SER A 98 26.60 22.84 15.70
CA SER A 98 26.14 21.47 15.91
C SER A 98 26.26 21.08 17.38
N TRP A 99 27.41 21.36 18.00
CA TRP A 99 27.61 21.12 19.43
C TRP A 99 26.61 21.89 20.31
N GLN A 100 26.30 23.14 19.99
CA GLN A 100 25.28 23.90 20.70
C GLN A 100 23.86 23.32 20.58
N LEU A 101 23.54 22.66 19.46
CA LEU A 101 22.20 22.13 19.19
C LEU A 101 22.02 20.70 19.69
N GLN A 102 23.06 19.88 19.60
CA GLN A 102 23.01 18.43 19.82
C GLN A 102 23.82 17.97 21.03
N GLY A 103 24.67 18.82 21.62
CA GLY A 103 25.56 18.47 22.74
C GLY A 103 26.78 17.63 22.35
N HIS A 104 26.85 17.14 21.12
CA HIS A 104 27.97 16.38 20.55
C HIS A 104 28.23 16.82 19.09
N ASP A 105 29.41 16.50 18.56
CA ASP A 105 29.83 16.86 17.19
C ASP A 105 29.81 15.67 16.21
N GLU A 106 29.11 14.59 16.55
CA GLU A 106 28.99 13.39 15.72
C GLU A 106 28.04 13.62 14.53
N VAL A 107 28.52 13.30 13.32
CA VAL A 107 27.73 13.30 12.09
C VAL A 107 26.72 12.16 12.16
N GLN A 108 25.43 12.50 12.20
CA GLN A 108 24.36 11.50 12.31
C GLN A 108 24.05 10.84 10.96
N ASP A 109 23.70 9.55 11.03
CA ASP A 109 23.13 8.84 9.89
C ASP A 109 21.77 9.45 9.51
N ASP A 110 21.51 9.58 8.21
CA ASP A 110 20.25 10.15 7.73
C ASP A 110 19.06 9.32 8.25
N ALA A 111 18.10 10.02 8.86
CA ALA A 111 16.84 9.42 9.31
C ALA A 111 16.08 8.78 8.15
N GLU A 112 16.24 9.30 6.92
CA GLU A 112 15.67 8.73 5.70
C GLU A 112 16.33 7.40 5.32
N ASP A 113 17.66 7.28 5.44
CA ASP A 113 18.39 6.02 5.21
C ASP A 113 18.01 4.97 6.26
N ARG A 114 17.89 5.36 7.52
CA ARG A 114 17.41 4.47 8.60
C ARG A 114 15.96 4.04 8.34
N ARG A 115 15.11 4.92 7.80
CA ARG A 115 13.72 4.61 7.39
C ARG A 115 13.64 3.70 6.16
N ILE A 116 14.66 3.66 5.29
CA ILE A 116 14.75 2.72 4.17
C ILE A 116 15.17 1.34 4.67
N LEU A 117 16.17 1.27 5.56
CA LEU A 117 16.64 0.03 6.19
C LEU A 117 15.57 -0.62 7.08
N LEU A 118 14.95 0.16 7.98
CA LEU A 118 13.79 -0.25 8.76
C LEU A 118 12.51 -0.35 7.89
N GLY A 119 12.57 0.21 6.69
CA GLY A 119 11.55 0.22 5.65
C GLY A 119 11.33 -1.12 4.93
N GLY A 120 11.99 -2.20 5.35
CA GLY A 120 11.57 -3.58 5.05
C GLY A 120 10.07 -3.79 5.25
N SER A 121 9.48 -3.05 6.20
CA SER A 121 8.04 -2.96 6.44
C SER A 121 7.20 -2.57 5.21
N ARG A 122 7.67 -1.75 4.26
CA ARG A 122 6.87 -1.44 3.05
C ARG A 122 6.86 -2.61 2.06
N ALA A 123 7.97 -3.33 1.93
CA ALA A 123 8.04 -4.52 1.09
C ALA A 123 7.24 -5.68 1.72
N GLU A 124 7.36 -5.87 3.03
CA GLU A 124 6.59 -6.84 3.82
C GLU A 124 5.11 -6.51 3.85
N LEU A 125 4.71 -5.26 4.09
CA LEU A 125 3.32 -4.83 4.04
C LEU A 125 2.73 -5.05 2.63
N ARG A 126 3.50 -4.80 1.57
CA ARG A 126 3.08 -5.12 0.20
C ARG A 126 2.98 -6.63 -0.03
N ALA A 127 3.79 -7.45 0.62
CA ALA A 127 3.67 -8.91 0.58
C ALA A 127 2.42 -9.39 1.33
N GLN A 128 2.19 -8.94 2.56
CA GLN A 128 1.01 -9.25 3.37
C GLN A 128 -0.28 -8.80 2.68
N ILE A 129 -0.31 -7.60 2.09
CA ILE A 129 -1.49 -7.13 1.33
C ILE A 129 -1.75 -8.01 0.10
N ARG A 130 -0.69 -8.47 -0.59
CA ARG A 130 -0.85 -9.38 -1.75
C ARG A 130 -1.42 -10.72 -1.30
N GLU A 131 -0.92 -11.26 -0.20
CA GLU A 131 -1.37 -12.53 0.38
C GLU A 131 -2.82 -12.46 0.88
N LEU A 132 -3.17 -11.42 1.64
CA LEU A 132 -4.53 -11.18 2.10
C LEU A 132 -5.51 -11.03 0.91
N ARG A 133 -5.11 -10.29 -0.13
CA ARG A 133 -5.91 -10.19 -1.37
C ARG A 133 -6.03 -11.50 -2.12
N ALA A 134 -5.04 -12.39 -2.04
CA ALA A 134 -5.13 -13.71 -2.65
C ALA A 134 -6.09 -14.61 -1.86
N ARG A 135 -6.02 -14.58 -0.53
CA ARG A 135 -6.92 -15.29 0.37
C ARG A 135 -8.38 -14.88 0.17
N LEU A 136 -8.65 -13.58 0.22
CA LEU A 136 -10.01 -13.04 0.05
C LEU A 136 -10.58 -13.38 -1.33
N ARG A 137 -9.74 -13.37 -2.39
CA ARG A 137 -10.18 -13.77 -3.73
C ARG A 137 -10.51 -15.26 -3.84
N ARG A 138 -9.82 -16.12 -3.10
CA ARG A 138 -10.17 -17.56 -3.02
C ARG A 138 -11.50 -17.74 -2.31
N GLU A 139 -11.67 -17.12 -1.16
CA GLU A 139 -12.89 -17.21 -0.35
C GLU A 139 -14.13 -16.69 -1.11
N ILE A 140 -14.01 -15.56 -1.81
CA ILE A 140 -15.11 -15.03 -2.66
C ILE A 140 -15.44 -16.00 -3.79
N ARG A 141 -14.44 -16.65 -4.41
CA ARG A 141 -14.67 -17.63 -5.47
C ARG A 141 -15.40 -18.86 -4.93
N GLU A 142 -14.96 -19.38 -3.78
CA GLU A 142 -15.58 -20.52 -3.12
C GLU A 142 -17.03 -20.23 -2.72
N GLN A 143 -17.28 -19.08 -2.07
CA GLN A 143 -18.64 -18.65 -1.73
C GLN A 143 -19.52 -18.50 -2.96
N ARG A 144 -18.98 -17.96 -4.06
CA ARG A 144 -19.74 -17.82 -5.31
C ARG A 144 -20.07 -19.16 -5.94
N THR A 145 -19.14 -20.12 -5.92
CA THR A 145 -19.40 -21.47 -6.42
C THR A 145 -20.41 -22.22 -5.56
N ASP A 146 -20.35 -22.06 -4.24
CA ASP A 146 -21.30 -22.68 -3.32
C ASP A 146 -22.71 -22.10 -3.49
N LEU A 147 -22.81 -20.78 -3.63
CA LEU A 147 -24.08 -20.12 -3.92
C LEU A 147 -24.67 -20.59 -5.26
N HIS A 148 -23.87 -20.68 -6.32
CA HIS A 148 -24.35 -21.20 -7.60
C HIS A 148 -24.84 -22.64 -7.48
N ARG A 149 -24.13 -23.50 -6.74
CA ARG A 149 -24.57 -24.87 -6.50
C ARG A 149 -25.92 -24.92 -5.77
N ARG A 150 -26.11 -24.07 -4.76
CA ARG A 150 -27.39 -23.97 -4.02
C ARG A 150 -28.54 -23.53 -4.91
N ILE A 151 -28.32 -22.52 -5.76
CA ILE A 151 -29.32 -22.07 -6.73
C ILE A 151 -29.66 -23.20 -7.70
N GLU A 152 -28.66 -23.89 -8.27
CA GLU A 152 -28.89 -25.02 -9.17
C GLU A 152 -29.60 -26.21 -8.49
N GLU A 153 -29.40 -26.42 -7.19
CA GLU A 153 -30.14 -27.42 -6.41
C GLU A 153 -31.59 -27.01 -6.19
N GLU A 154 -31.84 -25.74 -5.91
CA GLU A 154 -33.18 -25.17 -5.71
C GLU A 154 -33.97 -25.17 -7.03
N ASP A 155 -33.36 -24.72 -8.13
CA ASP A 155 -33.94 -24.76 -9.48
C ASP A 155 -34.33 -26.19 -9.87
N ARG A 156 -33.47 -27.18 -9.59
CA ARG A 156 -33.78 -28.60 -9.86
C ARG A 156 -34.96 -29.11 -9.02
N ARG A 157 -35.09 -28.65 -7.76
CA ARG A 157 -36.24 -29.00 -6.91
C ARG A 157 -37.52 -28.37 -7.44
N GLU A 158 -37.48 -27.08 -7.80
CA GLU A 158 -38.63 -26.41 -8.40
C GLU A 158 -39.05 -27.08 -9.73
N GLU A 159 -38.10 -27.45 -10.58
CA GLU A 159 -38.38 -28.15 -11.83
C GLU A 159 -39.02 -29.52 -11.59
N ALA A 160 -38.55 -30.27 -10.59
CA ALA A 160 -39.13 -31.55 -10.20
C ALA A 160 -40.56 -31.38 -9.65
N GLU A 161 -40.80 -30.41 -8.77
CA GLU A 161 -42.13 -30.09 -8.24
C GLU A 161 -43.10 -29.66 -9.35
N ARG A 162 -42.64 -28.81 -10.28
CA ARG A 162 -43.44 -28.38 -11.44
C ARG A 162 -43.75 -29.55 -12.37
N ALA A 163 -42.81 -30.49 -12.55
CA ALA A 163 -43.03 -31.70 -13.34
C ALA A 163 -44.06 -32.63 -12.66
N GLU A 164 -43.98 -32.81 -11.34
CA GLU A 164 -44.96 -33.59 -10.58
C GLU A 164 -46.35 -32.96 -10.63
N LEU A 165 -46.45 -31.64 -10.44
CA LEU A 165 -47.72 -30.92 -10.54
C LEU A 165 -48.34 -31.03 -11.93
N ARG A 166 -47.52 -30.94 -12.99
CA ARG A 166 -47.96 -31.16 -14.37
C ARG A 166 -48.45 -32.59 -14.60
N ALA A 167 -47.78 -33.59 -14.02
CA ALA A 167 -48.21 -34.98 -14.10
C ALA A 167 -49.56 -35.20 -13.40
N ARG A 168 -49.74 -34.67 -12.19
CA ARG A 168 -51.03 -34.73 -11.47
C ARG A 168 -52.17 -34.03 -12.22
N LEU A 169 -51.89 -32.88 -12.84
CA LEU A 169 -52.89 -32.19 -13.67
C LEU A 169 -53.27 -33.01 -14.91
N ALA A 170 -52.31 -33.70 -15.53
CA ALA A 170 -52.57 -34.57 -16.67
C ALA A 170 -53.40 -35.80 -16.26
N GLU A 171 -53.10 -36.40 -15.09
CA GLU A 171 -53.87 -37.50 -14.52
C GLU A 171 -55.30 -37.09 -14.19
N ALA A 172 -55.50 -35.95 -13.51
CA ALA A 172 -56.82 -35.41 -13.23
C ALA A 172 -57.61 -35.07 -14.51
N ASP A 173 -56.93 -34.61 -15.57
CA ASP A 173 -57.56 -34.37 -16.87
C ASP A 173 -57.96 -35.69 -17.56
N THR A 174 -57.16 -36.75 -17.45
CA THR A 174 -57.55 -38.09 -17.92
C THR A 174 -58.73 -38.67 -17.14
N GLU A 175 -58.72 -38.57 -15.80
CA GLU A 175 -59.84 -39.00 -14.95
C GLU A 175 -61.12 -38.23 -15.29
N LEU A 176 -61.03 -36.91 -15.48
CA LEU A 176 -62.16 -36.09 -15.88
C LEU A 176 -62.70 -36.51 -17.25
N ARG A 177 -61.83 -36.79 -18.23
CA ARG A 177 -62.23 -37.28 -19.56
C ARG A 177 -62.87 -38.66 -19.49
N ASP A 178 -62.35 -39.54 -18.65
CA ASP A 178 -62.86 -40.90 -18.46
C ASP A 178 -64.22 -40.89 -17.75
N TRP A 179 -64.38 -40.10 -16.69
CA TRP A 179 -65.67 -39.83 -16.05
C TRP A 179 -66.69 -39.23 -17.04
N ILE A 180 -66.26 -38.28 -17.89
CA ILE A 180 -67.11 -37.73 -18.95
C ILE A 180 -67.49 -38.80 -19.96
N ARG A 181 -66.59 -39.73 -20.31
CA ARG A 181 -66.84 -40.81 -21.28
C ARG A 181 -67.78 -41.86 -20.71
N GLU A 182 -67.57 -42.26 -19.46
CA GLU A 182 -68.36 -43.24 -18.72
C GLU A 182 -69.79 -42.73 -18.45
N ASN A 183 -69.94 -41.44 -18.13
CA ASN A 183 -71.24 -40.79 -17.97
C ASN A 183 -71.80 -40.18 -19.27
N ARG A 184 -71.25 -40.53 -20.45
CA ARG A 184 -71.78 -40.08 -21.76
C ARG A 184 -72.85 -41.02 -22.33
N GLY A 185 -73.11 -42.15 -21.69
CA GLY A 185 -74.15 -43.11 -22.10
C GLY A 185 -75.07 -43.42 -20.94
N ASP A 186 -76.37 -43.57 -21.27
CA ASP A 186 -77.48 -43.98 -20.40
C ASP A 186 -78.09 -42.87 -19.51
N ASP A 187 -79.07 -42.15 -20.05
CA ASP A 187 -80.47 -42.56 -19.93
C ASP A 187 -81.39 -41.44 -20.44
N GLY A 188 -82.36 -41.82 -21.28
CA GLY A 188 -83.37 -40.91 -21.82
C GLY A 188 -84.24 -40.33 -20.71
N VAL A 189 -84.10 -39.03 -20.46
CA VAL A 189 -84.91 -38.29 -19.47
C VAL A 189 -85.36 -36.97 -20.10
N GLY A 190 -86.63 -36.60 -19.90
CA GLY A 190 -87.30 -35.51 -20.61
C GLY A 190 -86.58 -34.16 -20.61
N ASP A 191 -86.73 -33.44 -21.72
CA ASP A 191 -86.00 -32.23 -22.16
C ASP A 191 -85.93 -31.10 -21.10
N ASP A 192 -86.92 -31.02 -20.20
CA ASP A 192 -87.00 -29.97 -19.18
C ASP A 192 -86.17 -30.23 -17.90
N ASP A 193 -85.98 -31.50 -17.51
CA ASP A 193 -85.20 -31.84 -16.32
C ASP A 193 -83.71 -31.96 -16.61
N ILE A 194 -83.33 -32.35 -17.84
CA ILE A 194 -81.95 -32.25 -18.33
C ILE A 194 -81.55 -30.78 -18.42
N ALA A 195 -82.40 -29.91 -18.95
CA ALA A 195 -82.12 -28.48 -19.00
C ALA A 195 -81.94 -27.88 -17.59
N ARG A 196 -82.69 -28.34 -16.58
CA ARG A 196 -82.46 -27.96 -15.17
C ARG A 196 -81.13 -28.49 -14.64
N ARG A 197 -80.88 -29.80 -14.72
CA ARG A 197 -79.63 -30.42 -14.23
C ARG A 197 -78.39 -29.86 -14.92
N VAL A 198 -78.43 -29.62 -16.23
CA VAL A 198 -77.32 -29.01 -16.98
C VAL A 198 -77.12 -27.56 -16.55
N ARG A 199 -78.20 -26.79 -16.31
CA ARG A 199 -78.09 -25.43 -15.75
C ARG A 199 -77.51 -25.43 -14.33
N ASP A 200 -77.90 -26.39 -13.51
CA ASP A 200 -77.43 -26.50 -12.12
C ASP A 200 -75.97 -26.95 -12.06
N VAL A 201 -75.58 -27.97 -12.84
CA VAL A 201 -74.17 -28.41 -12.98
C VAL A 201 -73.32 -27.30 -13.60
N ARG A 202 -73.86 -26.56 -14.58
CA ARG A 202 -73.15 -25.41 -15.18
C ARG A 202 -72.97 -24.28 -14.17
N ARG A 203 -74.00 -23.94 -13.37
CA ARG A 203 -73.89 -22.95 -12.28
C ARG A 203 -72.90 -23.40 -11.20
N GLU A 204 -72.88 -24.69 -10.87
CA GLU A 204 -71.95 -25.23 -9.89
C GLU A 204 -70.50 -25.20 -10.40
N ARG A 205 -70.29 -25.51 -11.69
CA ARG A 205 -68.97 -25.37 -12.33
C ARG A 205 -68.54 -23.92 -12.47
N GLU A 206 -69.44 -23.01 -12.85
CA GLU A 206 -69.17 -21.58 -12.91
C GLU A 206 -68.76 -21.04 -11.52
N LYS A 207 -69.47 -21.44 -10.45
CA LYS A 207 -69.07 -21.14 -9.07
C LYS A 207 -67.68 -21.68 -8.72
N ARG A 208 -67.36 -22.93 -9.07
CA ARG A 208 -66.04 -23.53 -8.81
C ARG A 208 -64.91 -22.83 -9.58
N VAL A 209 -65.15 -22.42 -10.82
CA VAL A 209 -64.18 -21.65 -11.61
C VAL A 209 -63.96 -20.26 -11.02
N GLU A 210 -65.02 -19.62 -10.53
CA GLU A 210 -64.94 -18.32 -9.87
C GLU A 210 -64.20 -18.41 -8.52
N GLU A 211 -64.43 -19.47 -7.76
CA GLU A 211 -63.71 -19.79 -6.52
C GLU A 211 -62.21 -20.05 -6.76
N LEU A 212 -61.87 -20.86 -7.78
CA LEU A 212 -60.48 -21.11 -8.20
C LEU A 212 -59.79 -19.83 -8.70
N ARG A 213 -60.50 -18.97 -9.44
CA ARG A 213 -59.97 -17.65 -9.84
C ARG A 213 -59.66 -16.79 -8.62
N GLY A 214 -60.56 -16.76 -7.64
CA GLY A 214 -60.33 -16.06 -6.36
C GLY A 214 -59.09 -16.59 -5.62
N GLN A 215 -58.91 -17.92 -5.57
CA GLN A 215 -57.73 -18.54 -4.97
C GLN A 215 -56.43 -18.19 -5.71
N VAL A 216 -56.44 -18.20 -7.05
CA VAL A 216 -55.26 -17.84 -7.86
C VAL A 216 -54.90 -16.35 -7.71
N GLU A 217 -55.90 -15.47 -7.62
CA GLU A 217 -55.65 -14.04 -7.36
C GLU A 217 -55.12 -13.80 -5.95
N ALA A 218 -55.62 -14.52 -4.95
CA ALA A 218 -55.09 -14.48 -3.59
C ALA A 218 -53.62 -14.92 -3.55
N TYR A 219 -53.29 -16.08 -4.13
CA TYR A 219 -51.91 -16.57 -4.23
C TYR A 219 -50.98 -15.61 -4.99
N ARG A 220 -51.46 -14.98 -6.07
CA ARG A 220 -50.67 -13.97 -6.81
C ARG A 220 -50.37 -12.73 -5.98
N THR A 221 -51.30 -12.33 -5.12
CA THR A 221 -51.15 -11.17 -4.25
C THR A 221 -50.17 -11.48 -3.13
N GLU A 222 -50.32 -12.64 -2.49
CA GLU A 222 -49.42 -13.14 -1.46
C GLU A 222 -47.98 -13.32 -1.98
N LEU A 223 -47.81 -13.88 -3.19
CA LEU A 223 -46.49 -14.00 -3.82
C LEU A 223 -45.86 -12.64 -4.14
N ARG A 224 -46.65 -11.66 -4.59
CA ARG A 224 -46.16 -10.29 -4.83
C ARG A 224 -45.68 -9.64 -3.54
N ASP A 225 -46.40 -9.85 -2.44
CA ASP A 225 -46.05 -9.31 -1.13
C ASP A 225 -44.80 -9.98 -0.57
N HIS A 226 -44.65 -11.30 -0.72
CA HIS A 226 -43.42 -12.01 -0.38
C HIS A 226 -42.21 -11.52 -1.17
N VAL A 227 -42.32 -11.41 -2.50
CA VAL A 227 -41.22 -10.91 -3.35
C VAL A 227 -40.87 -9.45 -3.01
N ARG A 228 -41.86 -8.65 -2.61
CA ARG A 228 -41.64 -7.27 -2.17
C ARG A 228 -40.92 -7.22 -0.83
N ALA A 229 -41.36 -8.02 0.15
CA ALA A 229 -40.73 -8.13 1.46
C ALA A 229 -39.28 -8.62 1.34
N ASP A 230 -39.01 -9.60 0.48
CA ASP A 230 -37.68 -10.17 0.29
C ASP A 230 -36.70 -9.16 -0.34
N ARG A 231 -37.19 -8.36 -1.31
CA ARG A 231 -36.42 -7.24 -1.88
C ARG A 231 -36.17 -6.13 -0.87
N GLU A 232 -37.10 -5.88 0.04
CA GLU A 232 -36.92 -4.90 1.12
C GLU A 232 -35.88 -5.40 2.14
N ALA A 233 -35.92 -6.67 2.51
CA ALA A 233 -34.92 -7.33 3.35
C ALA A 233 -33.52 -7.30 2.71
N GLU A 234 -33.38 -7.61 1.42
CA GLU A 234 -32.09 -7.55 0.71
C GLU A 234 -31.52 -6.12 0.72
N ARG A 235 -32.38 -5.10 0.54
CA ARG A 235 -31.99 -3.69 0.59
C ARG A 235 -31.52 -3.28 1.98
N GLU A 236 -32.18 -3.74 3.03
CA GLU A 236 -31.77 -3.49 4.41
C GLU A 236 -30.42 -4.13 4.73
N GLN A 237 -30.24 -5.41 4.38
CA GLN A 237 -28.95 -6.11 4.54
C GLN A 237 -27.81 -5.39 3.80
N ARG A 238 -28.04 -4.95 2.56
CA ARG A 238 -27.05 -4.16 1.80
C ARG A 238 -26.72 -2.83 2.47
N ARG A 239 -27.72 -2.14 3.05
CA ARG A 239 -27.52 -0.88 3.77
C ARG A 239 -26.71 -1.10 5.05
N GLU A 240 -27.03 -2.15 5.81
CA GLU A 240 -26.32 -2.50 7.03
C GLU A 240 -24.86 -2.89 6.75
N LEU A 241 -24.62 -3.73 5.74
CA LEU A 241 -23.27 -4.10 5.30
C LEU A 241 -22.44 -2.87 4.92
N ARG A 242 -23.02 -1.93 4.16
CA ARG A 242 -22.35 -0.66 3.82
C ARG A 242 -22.04 0.19 5.04
N ARG A 243 -22.92 0.20 6.06
CA ARG A 243 -22.69 0.91 7.33
C ARG A 243 -21.54 0.27 8.11
N ARG A 244 -21.51 -1.07 8.24
CA ARG A 244 -20.42 -1.82 8.89
C ARG A 244 -19.07 -1.58 8.23
N ILE A 245 -18.98 -1.73 6.91
CA ILE A 245 -17.74 -1.50 6.16
C ILE A 245 -17.23 -0.05 6.35
N ARG A 246 -18.13 0.94 6.34
CA ARG A 246 -17.75 2.34 6.59
C ARG A 246 -17.26 2.55 8.03
N ALA A 247 -17.90 1.91 9.01
CA ALA A 247 -17.50 1.99 10.41
C ALA A 247 -16.13 1.34 10.65
N GLU A 248 -15.89 0.13 10.14
CA GLU A 248 -14.59 -0.55 10.21
C GLU A 248 -13.49 0.26 9.53
N LYS A 249 -13.77 0.82 8.34
CA LYS A 249 -12.80 1.67 7.64
C LYS A 249 -12.45 2.94 8.42
N ARG A 250 -13.41 3.52 9.15
CA ARG A 250 -13.16 4.66 10.06
C ARG A 250 -12.33 4.23 11.27
N GLN A 251 -12.66 3.11 11.91
CA GLN A 251 -11.89 2.57 13.03
C GLN A 251 -10.45 2.23 12.65
N LEU A 252 -10.23 1.61 11.48
CA LEU A 252 -8.89 1.31 10.97
C LEU A 252 -8.07 2.59 10.76
N ARG A 253 -8.67 3.62 10.16
CA ARG A 253 -8.02 4.93 9.99
C ARG A 253 -7.66 5.58 11.33
N ALA A 254 -8.56 5.50 12.31
CA ALA A 254 -8.33 6.02 13.66
C ALA A 254 -7.19 5.28 14.36
N ARG A 255 -7.14 3.94 14.26
CA ARG A 255 -6.02 3.13 14.79
C ARG A 255 -4.70 3.48 14.14
N ILE A 256 -4.64 3.57 12.81
CA ILE A 256 -3.41 3.97 12.09
C ILE A 256 -2.94 5.35 12.53
N ARG A 257 -3.87 6.30 12.74
CA ARG A 257 -3.51 7.65 13.22
C ARG A 257 -2.98 7.62 14.65
N ALA A 258 -3.63 6.89 15.54
CA ALA A 258 -3.20 6.73 16.93
C ALA A 258 -1.83 6.04 17.03
N GLU A 259 -1.58 5.03 16.20
CA GLU A 259 -0.28 4.34 16.15
C GLU A 259 0.83 5.30 15.68
N ARG A 260 0.56 6.13 14.66
CA ARG A 260 1.50 7.16 14.21
C ARG A 260 1.78 8.20 15.28
N GLU A 261 0.77 8.65 16.01
CA GLU A 261 0.94 9.61 17.11
C GLU A 261 1.68 9.01 18.31
N ARG A 262 1.53 7.70 18.56
CA ARG A 262 2.32 6.98 19.57
C ARG A 262 3.78 6.86 19.17
N LEU A 263 4.05 6.49 17.92
CA LEU A 263 5.41 6.40 17.39
C LEU A 263 6.09 7.77 17.39
N ALA A 264 5.39 8.85 17.00
CA ALA A 264 5.93 10.20 17.07
C ALA A 264 6.25 10.63 18.52
N ARG A 265 5.40 10.27 19.49
CA ARG A 265 5.66 10.54 20.92
C ARG A 265 6.79 9.69 21.52
N ALA A 266 6.96 8.46 21.05
CA ALA A 266 8.09 7.62 21.42
C ALA A 266 9.40 8.17 20.85
N GLU A 267 9.39 8.61 19.58
CA GLU A 267 10.51 9.34 18.96
C GLU A 267 10.89 10.61 19.75
N ASP A 268 9.91 11.41 20.21
CA ASP A 268 10.18 12.59 21.05
C ASP A 268 10.67 12.23 22.47
N SER A 269 10.20 11.11 23.05
CA SER A 269 10.60 10.66 24.39
C SER A 269 12.00 10.06 24.41
N ASP A 270 12.40 9.35 23.36
CA ASP A 270 13.76 8.80 23.21
C ASP A 270 14.79 9.93 22.98
N LEU A 271 14.35 11.07 22.45
CA LEU A 271 15.18 12.29 22.34
C LEU A 271 15.32 13.07 23.65
N LEU A 272 14.45 12.83 24.66
CA LEU A 272 14.44 13.52 25.96
C LEU A 272 14.93 12.65 27.13
N GLY A 273 15.25 11.37 26.90
CA GLY A 273 15.53 10.37 27.94
C GLY A 273 16.97 9.88 28.07
N ALA A 274 17.94 10.49 27.40
CA ALA A 274 19.35 10.14 27.53
C ALA A 274 20.12 11.21 28.34
N ASP A 275 19.86 11.22 29.65
CA ASP A 275 20.78 11.77 30.67
C ASP A 275 21.67 10.65 31.22
#